data_AF-A0A086AH91-F1
#
_entry.id   AF-A0A086AH91-F1
#
_cell.length_a   1.000
_cell.length_b   1.000
_cell.length_c   1.000
_cell.angle_alpha   90.00
_cell.angle_beta   90.00
_cell.angle_gamma   90.00
#
_symmetry.space_group_name_H-M   'P 1'
#
loop_
_entity.id
_entity.type
_entity.pdbx_description
1 polymer ?
#
loop_
_entity_poly.entity_id
_entity_poly.type
_entity_poly.pdbx_seq_one_letter_code
_entity_poly.pdbx_strand_id
1 'polypeptide(L)'
;MHYIELLKATNKDFKIKFINILKDRSIFDTKELSYLYDILLDSKKVVIEFKESDLESLNNVVIELMDIGICFGDCSFHEEFE
;
A
#
# COMPACT_ATOMS: atom_id res chain seq x y z
N MET A 1 13.87 -0.02 7.47
CA MET A 1 12.43 0.29 7.50
C MET A 1 11.91 0.20 6.07
N HIS A 2 10.85 -0.58 5.85
CA HIS A 2 10.35 -0.87 4.51
C HIS A 2 9.26 0.11 4.07
N TYR A 3 9.20 0.43 2.78
CA TYR A 3 8.19 1.31 2.21
C TYR A 3 7.73 0.85 0.82
N ILE A 4 6.50 1.23 0.47
CA ILE A 4 5.98 1.22 -0.90
C ILE A 4 5.46 2.61 -1.23
N GLU A 5 5.80 3.08 -2.42
CA GLU A 5 5.14 4.21 -3.08
C GLU A 5 3.98 3.72 -3.95
N LEU A 6 2.78 4.24 -3.67
CA LEU A 6 1.57 3.95 -4.40
C LEU A 6 1.20 5.11 -5.31
N LEU A 7 0.89 4.79 -6.56
CA LEU A 7 0.52 5.73 -7.61
C LEU A 7 -0.92 5.48 -8.01
N LYS A 8 -1.78 6.47 -7.75
CA LYS A 8 -3.17 6.56 -8.21
C LYS A 8 -4.08 5.40 -7.75
N ALA A 9 -5.26 5.76 -7.25
CA ALA A 9 -6.38 4.84 -7.09
C ALA A 9 -7.47 5.27 -8.08
N THR A 10 -8.12 4.30 -8.73
CA THR A 10 -9.14 4.58 -9.76
C THR A 10 -10.56 4.31 -9.29
N ASN A 11 -10.75 3.64 -8.16
CA ASN A 11 -12.06 3.20 -7.69
C ASN A 11 -12.24 3.44 -6.19
N LYS A 12 -13.07 4.42 -5.83
CA LYS A 12 -13.36 4.78 -4.42
C LYS A 12 -13.89 3.62 -3.56
N ASP A 13 -14.52 2.61 -4.17
CA ASP A 13 -15.14 1.50 -3.45
C ASP A 13 -14.10 0.54 -2.84
N PHE A 14 -12.84 0.63 -3.27
CA PHE A 14 -11.76 -0.20 -2.72
C PHE A 14 -11.11 0.35 -1.45
N LYS A 15 -11.56 1.51 -0.93
CA LYS A 15 -11.02 2.10 0.30
C LYS A 15 -10.99 1.11 1.47
N ILE A 16 -12.07 0.38 1.71
CA ILE A 16 -12.15 -0.58 2.82
C ILE A 16 -11.17 -1.74 2.60
N LYS A 17 -11.02 -2.22 1.36
CA LYS A 17 -10.06 -3.28 1.04
C LYS A 17 -8.62 -2.81 1.25
N PHE A 18 -8.29 -1.62 0.77
CA PHE A 18 -7.00 -0.97 0.98
C PHE A 18 -6.62 -0.89 2.47
N ILE A 19 -7.54 -0.41 3.31
CA ILE A 19 -7.32 -0.34 4.76
C ILE A 19 -7.10 -1.74 5.33
N ASN A 20 -7.90 -2.73 4.95
CA ASN A 20 -7.76 -4.10 5.47
C ASN A 20 -6.42 -4.76 5.09
N ILE A 21 -5.89 -4.46 3.90
CA ILE A 21 -4.58 -4.94 3.46
C ILE A 21 -3.45 -4.34 4.32
N LEU A 22 -3.58 -3.08 4.72
CA LEU A 22 -2.47 -2.32 5.32
C LEU A 22 -2.53 -2.15 6.84
N LYS A 23 -3.70 -2.22 7.48
CA LYS A 23 -3.90 -1.85 8.91
C LYS A 23 -3.00 -2.61 9.89
N ASP A 24 -2.71 -3.87 9.61
CA ASP A 24 -1.95 -4.72 10.53
C ASP A 24 -0.44 -4.62 10.27
N ARG A 25 -0.06 -4.23 9.05
CA ARG A 25 1.32 -4.28 8.53
C ARG A 25 1.99 -2.91 8.44
N SER A 26 1.22 -1.86 8.14
CA SER A 26 1.71 -0.49 8.09
C SER A 26 1.85 0.12 9.48
N ILE A 27 2.63 1.19 9.60
CA ILE A 27 2.74 1.99 10.83
C ILE A 27 1.50 2.86 11.09
N PHE A 28 0.65 3.03 10.07
CA PHE A 28 -0.48 3.94 10.08
C PHE A 28 -1.72 3.31 10.70
N ASP A 29 -2.50 4.13 11.40
CA ASP A 29 -3.81 3.70 11.88
C ASP A 29 -4.89 3.70 10.77
N THR A 30 -6.08 3.21 11.09
CA THR A 30 -7.20 3.13 10.14
C THR A 30 -7.62 4.49 9.57
N LYS A 31 -7.55 5.55 10.40
CA LYS A 31 -7.95 6.90 10.01
C LYS A 31 -6.91 7.51 9.05
N GLU A 32 -5.64 7.32 9.34
CA GLU A 32 -4.53 7.71 8.47
C GLU A 32 -4.59 6.97 7.13
N LEU A 33 -4.79 5.65 7.14
CA LEU A 33 -4.94 4.85 5.91
C LEU A 33 -6.15 5.30 5.08
N SER A 34 -7.28 5.61 5.71
CA SER A 34 -8.43 6.17 5.01
C SER A 34 -8.09 7.49 4.32
N TYR A 35 -7.37 8.38 5.00
CA TYR A 35 -6.96 9.67 4.45
C TYR A 35 -5.95 9.52 3.31
N LEU A 36 -4.97 8.61 3.45
CA LEU A 36 -4.01 8.29 2.40
C LEU A 36 -4.71 7.74 1.15
N TYR A 37 -5.77 6.94 1.32
CA TYR A 37 -6.55 6.47 0.18
C TYR A 37 -7.28 7.60 -0.55
N ASP A 38 -7.85 8.55 0.18
CA ASP A 38 -8.49 9.73 -0.41
C ASP A 38 -7.48 10.57 -1.20
N ILE A 39 -6.27 10.76 -0.66
CA ILE A 39 -5.14 11.39 -1.37
C ILE A 39 -4.82 10.60 -2.66
N LEU A 40 -4.77 9.27 -2.57
CA LEU A 40 -4.43 8.39 -3.69
C LEU A 40 -5.47 8.44 -4.83
N LEU A 41 -6.76 8.59 -4.51
CA LEU A 41 -7.84 8.85 -5.48
C LEU A 41 -7.69 10.24 -6.11
N ASP A 42 -7.35 11.22 -5.28
CA ASP A 42 -6.95 12.61 -5.54
C ASP A 42 -5.86 12.84 -6.61
N SER A 43 -5.28 11.79 -7.17
CA SER A 43 -4.10 11.86 -8.05
C SER A 43 -2.78 12.08 -7.30
N LYS A 44 -2.80 12.10 -5.97
CA LYS A 44 -1.63 12.34 -5.12
C LYS A 44 -1.05 10.99 -4.69
N LYS A 45 0.15 10.70 -5.18
CA LYS A 45 1.02 9.64 -4.69
C LYS A 45 1.06 9.57 -3.17
N VAL A 46 1.06 8.36 -2.61
CA VAL A 46 1.23 8.13 -1.17
C VAL A 46 2.36 7.15 -0.93
N VAL A 47 3.07 7.33 0.19
CA VAL A 47 4.09 6.37 0.64
C VAL A 47 3.55 5.66 1.87
N ILE A 48 3.56 4.33 1.82
CA ILE A 48 3.17 3.47 2.92
C ILE A 48 4.45 2.91 3.56
N GLU A 49 4.65 3.22 4.84
CA GLU A 49 5.74 2.67 5.64
C GLU A 49 5.24 1.49 6.46
N PHE A 50 6.06 0.45 6.53
CA PHE A 50 5.73 -0.80 7.19
C PHE A 50 6.39 -0.91 8.56
N LYS A 51 5.70 -1.61 9.48
CA LYS A 51 6.32 -2.17 10.68
C LYS A 51 7.38 -3.19 10.26
N GLU A 52 8.26 -3.60 11.18
CA GLU A 52 9.15 -4.73 10.90
C GLU A 52 8.31 -5.94 10.44
N SER A 53 8.63 -6.46 9.26
CA SER A 53 7.94 -7.56 8.61
C SER A 53 8.91 -8.27 7.69
N ASP A 54 8.73 -9.56 7.49
CA ASP A 54 9.48 -10.36 6.54
C ASP A 54 9.13 -9.97 5.08
N LEU A 55 10.05 -10.27 4.16
CA LEU A 55 9.93 -9.91 2.75
C LEU A 55 8.74 -10.62 2.06
N GLU A 56 8.45 -11.86 2.44
CA GLU A 56 7.31 -12.63 1.89
C GLU A 56 5.97 -11.92 2.22
N SER A 57 5.79 -11.49 3.46
CA SER A 57 4.61 -10.72 3.89
C SER A 57 4.48 -9.39 3.16
N LEU A 58 5.60 -8.70 2.92
CA LEU A 58 5.64 -7.44 2.17
C LEU A 58 5.32 -7.64 0.68
N ASN A 59 5.81 -8.72 0.07
CA ASN A 59 5.49 -9.08 -1.31
C ASN A 59 4.00 -9.46 -1.47
N ASN A 60 3.42 -10.16 -0.50
CA ASN A 60 1.98 -10.44 -0.49
C ASN A 60 1.12 -9.16 -0.45
N VAL A 61 1.55 -8.13 0.28
CA VAL A 61 0.86 -6.82 0.26
C VAL A 61 0.85 -6.21 -1.13
N VAL A 62 1.97 -6.29 -1.87
CA VAL A 62 2.04 -5.79 -3.25
C VAL A 62 0.99 -6.48 -4.12
N ILE A 63 0.92 -7.82 -4.04
CA ILE A 63 -0.06 -8.61 -4.81
C ILE A 63 -1.50 -8.19 -4.46
N GLU A 64 -1.84 -8.11 -3.17
CA GLU A 64 -3.18 -7.71 -2.73
C GLU A 64 -3.56 -6.28 -3.16
N LEU A 65 -2.60 -5.36 -3.17
CA LEU A 65 -2.80 -3.98 -3.63
C LEU A 65 -2.94 -3.90 -5.17
N MET A 66 -2.21 -4.74 -5.93
CA MET A 66 -2.39 -4.88 -7.38
C MET A 66 -3.80 -5.38 -7.73
N ASP A 67 -4.34 -6.33 -6.96
CA ASP A 67 -5.67 -6.90 -7.18
C ASP A 67 -6.81 -5.87 -7.08
N ILE A 68 -6.58 -4.78 -6.34
CA ILE A 68 -7.52 -3.65 -6.24
C ILE A 68 -7.17 -2.48 -7.17
N GLY A 69 -6.28 -2.71 -8.14
CA GLY A 69 -5.96 -1.77 -9.21
C GLY A 69 -5.19 -0.53 -8.75
N ILE A 70 -4.37 -0.66 -7.69
CA ILE A 70 -3.42 0.37 -7.29
C ILE A 70 -2.11 0.17 -8.07
N CYS A 71 -1.58 1.23 -8.67
CA CYS A 71 -0.27 1.18 -9.31
C CYS A 71 0.84 1.51 -8.31
N PHE A 72 2.08 1.14 -8.65
CA PHE A 72 3.24 1.28 -7.78
C PHE A 72 4.28 2.18 -8.45
N GLY A 73 4.98 2.95 -7.62
CA GLY A 73 6.14 3.73 -8.02
C GLY A 73 7.40 2.99 -7.62
N ASP A 74 8.02 3.46 -6.54
CA ASP A 74 9.21 2.88 -5.92
C ASP A 74 8.88 2.01 -4.68
N CYS A 75 9.78 1.11 -4.30
CA CYS A 75 9.65 0.31 -3.07
C CYS A 75 11.04 -0.09 -2.54
N SER A 76 11.21 -0.13 -1.21
CA SER A 76 12.49 -0.54 -0.60
C SER A 76 12.65 -2.04 -0.39
N PHE A 77 11.70 -2.82 -0.90
CA PHE A 77 11.80 -4.27 -0.93
C PHE A 77 11.50 -4.73 -2.35
N HIS A 78 12.54 -5.27 -2.95
CA HIS A 78 12.48 -6.10 -4.13
C HIS A 78 13.24 -7.34 -3.70
N GLU A 79 12.54 -8.44 -3.46
CA GLU A 79 13.22 -9.72 -3.62
C GLU A 79 13.50 -9.80 -5.12
N GLU A 80 14.78 -9.95 -5.44
CA GLU A 80 15.24 -10.33 -6.76
C GLU A 80 14.39 -11.51 -7.22
N PHE A 81 13.40 -11.27 -8.09
CA PHE A 81 12.87 -12.31 -8.96
C PHE A 81 13.98 -12.62 -9.98
N GLU A 82 15.05 -13.28 -9.52
CA GLU A 82 15.91 -14.11 -10.37
C GLU A 82 15.30 -15.53 -10.47
#